data_AF-A0A3S5DP87-F1
#
_entry.id   AF-A0A3S5DP87-F1
#
_cell.length_a   1.000
_cell.length_b   1.000
_cell.length_c   1.000
_cell.angle_alpha   90.00
_cell.angle_beta   90.00
_cell.angle_gamma   90.00
#
_symmetry.space_group_name_H-M   'P 1'
#
loop_
_entity.id
_entity.type
_entity.pdbx_description
1 polymer ?
#
loop_
_entity_poly.entity_id
_entity_poly.type
_entity_poly.pdbx_seq_one_letter_code
_entity_poly.pdbx_strand_id
1 'polypeptide(L)'
;MMHLSRRLIISCLLLVIGCIAVGLWSLRSGAVTLEVSQIINALLGDAPRSITLVVTEWRLPRVLMALLIGAALGVSGAIFQSLMRNPLGSPDVMGF
;
A
#
# COMPACT_ATOMS: atom_id res chain seq x y z
N MET A 1 18.03 -12.69 -21.95
CA MET A 1 16.71 -12.03 -22.13
C MET A 1 15.79 -12.59 -21.06
N MET A 2 15.41 -11.80 -20.05
CA MET A 2 14.50 -12.28 -18.98
C MET A 2 13.15 -12.61 -19.60
N HIS A 3 12.80 -13.89 -19.73
CA HIS A 3 11.44 -14.29 -20.05
C HIS A 3 10.57 -14.01 -18.83
N LEU A 4 9.85 -12.88 -18.83
CA LEU A 4 8.86 -12.59 -17.79
C LEU A 4 7.78 -13.67 -17.86
N SER A 5 7.79 -14.59 -16.90
CA SER A 5 6.78 -15.62 -16.77
C SER A 5 5.40 -14.96 -16.62
N ARG A 6 4.42 -15.38 -17.41
CA ARG A 6 3.03 -14.90 -17.33
C ARG A 6 2.48 -14.92 -15.90
N ARG A 7 2.89 -15.91 -15.10
CA ARG A 7 2.55 -16.03 -13.68
C ARG A 7 3.01 -14.81 -12.86
N LEU A 8 4.24 -14.36 -13.07
CA LEU A 8 4.83 -13.23 -12.34
C LEU A 8 4.09 -11.93 -12.67
N ILE A 9 3.78 -11.70 -13.95
CA ILE A 9 2.98 -10.54 -14.40
C ILE A 9 1.61 -10.54 -13.71
N ILE A 10 0.91 -11.69 -13.72
CA ILE A 10 -0.41 -11.82 -13.10
C ILE A 10 -0.32 -11.56 -11.59
N SER A 11 0.67 -12.13 -10.89
CA SER A 11 0.85 -11.91 -9.45
C SER A 11 1.13 -10.45 -9.11
N CYS A 12 2.01 -9.76 -9.85
CA CYS A 12 2.26 -8.34 -9.65
C CYS A 12 1.00 -7.49 -9.91
N LEU A 13 0.26 -7.81 -10.97
CA LEU A 13 -0.98 -7.09 -11.29
C LEU A 13 -2.03 -7.26 -10.18
N LEU A 14 -2.22 -8.49 -9.69
CA LEU A 14 -3.14 -8.77 -8.59
C LEU A 14 -2.74 -8.05 -7.30
N LEU A 15 -1.44 -7.99 -6.98
CA LEU A 15 -0.96 -7.25 -5.81
C LEU A 15 -1.21 -5.75 -5.95
N VAL A 16 -0.94 -5.16 -7.10
CA VAL A 16 -1.22 -3.73 -7.35
C VAL A 16 -2.71 -3.44 -7.23
N ILE A 17 -3.58 -4.26 -7.83
CA ILE A 17 -5.03 -4.13 -7.70
C ILE A 17 -5.46 -4.26 -6.23
N GLY A 18 -4.90 -5.21 -5.50
CA GLY A 18 -5.14 -5.40 -4.06
C GLY A 18 -4.74 -4.17 -3.23
N CYS A 19 -3.56 -3.60 -3.47
CA CYS A 19 -3.10 -2.38 -2.80
C CYS A 19 -4.03 -1.19 -3.07
N ILE A 20 -4.50 -1.02 -4.32
CA ILE A 20 -5.46 0.04 -4.66
C ILE A 20 -6.79 -0.18 -3.96
N ALA A 21 -7.33 -1.40 -3.99
CA ALA A 21 -8.61 -1.73 -3.36
C ALA A 21 -8.58 -1.50 -1.84
N VAL A 22 -7.54 -1.97 -1.15
CA VAL A 22 -7.37 -1.77 0.29
C VAL A 22 -7.08 -0.30 0.61
N GLY A 23 -6.32 0.40 -0.23
CA GLY A 23 -6.07 1.84 -0.08
C GLY A 23 -7.37 2.66 -0.15
N LEU A 24 -8.22 2.40 -1.14
CA LEU A 24 -9.53 3.04 -1.27
C LEU A 24 -10.45 2.69 -0.09
N TRP A 25 -10.44 1.44 0.36
CA TRP A 25 -11.21 1.04 1.54
C TRP A 25 -10.71 1.75 2.80
N SER A 26 -9.39 1.90 2.97
CA SER A 26 -8.78 2.62 4.08
C SER A 26 -9.15 4.10 4.07
N LEU A 27 -9.13 4.74 2.89
CA LEU A 27 -9.58 6.13 2.72
C LEU A 27 -11.06 6.32 3.06
N ARG A 28 -11.90 5.31 2.79
CA ARG A 28 -13.33 5.31 3.16
C ARG A 28 -13.55 5.08 4.65
N SER A 29 -12.73 4.21 5.27
CA SER A 29 -12.85 3.85 6.67
C SER A 29 -12.39 4.98 7.60
N GLY A 30 -13.22 5.35 8.57
CA GLY A 30 -12.90 6.35 9.58
C GLY A 30 -14.15 6.77 10.35
N ALA A 31 -14.00 7.75 11.25
CA ALA A 31 -15.09 8.24 12.10
C ALA A 31 -16.31 8.75 11.31
N VAL A 32 -16.05 9.30 10.11
CA VAL A 32 -17.08 9.63 9.11
C VAL A 32 -16.82 8.74 7.90
N THR A 33 -17.81 7.93 7.55
CA THR A 33 -17.79 7.14 6.31
C THR A 33 -18.04 8.07 5.13
N LEU A 34 -17.09 8.09 4.19
CA LEU A 34 -17.19 8.90 2.98
C LEU A 34 -17.61 8.01 1.81
N GLU A 35 -18.37 8.57 0.87
CA GLU A 35 -18.59 7.90 -0.41
C GLU A 35 -17.33 7.98 -1.29
N VAL A 36 -17.21 7.03 -2.23
CA VAL A 36 -16.10 6.99 -3.18
C VAL A 36 -16.06 8.27 -4.04
N SER A 37 -17.22 8.79 -4.43
CA SER A 37 -17.38 10.07 -5.13
C SER A 37 -16.74 11.23 -4.37
N GLN A 38 -16.99 11.31 -3.07
CA GLN A 38 -16.43 12.36 -2.19
C GLN A 38 -14.93 12.24 -2.04
N ILE A 39 -14.38 11.02 -2.00
CA ILE A 39 -12.93 10.80 -1.95
C ILE A 39 -12.28 11.27 -3.25
N ILE A 40 -12.85 10.91 -4.40
CA ILE A 40 -12.34 11.33 -5.71
C ILE A 40 -12.39 12.85 -5.85
N ASN A 41 -13.53 13.46 -5.50
CA ASN A 41 -13.69 14.91 -5.53
C ASN A 41 -12.71 15.62 -4.56
N ALA A 42 -12.50 15.07 -3.37
CA ALA A 42 -11.53 15.59 -2.42
C ALA A 42 -10.08 15.52 -2.93
N LEU A 43 -9.73 14.45 -3.65
CA LEU A 43 -8.42 14.31 -4.30
C LEU A 43 -8.25 15.27 -5.49
N LEU A 44 -9.34 15.60 -6.19
CA LEU A 44 -9.38 16.59 -7.27
C LEU A 44 -9.48 18.04 -6.75
N GLY A 45 -9.71 18.23 -5.45
CA GLY A 45 -9.88 19.54 -4.83
C GLY A 45 -11.31 20.12 -4.91
N ASP A 46 -12.27 19.38 -5.46
CA ASP A 46 -13.66 19.78 -5.66
C ASP A 46 -14.59 19.23 -4.55
N ALA A 47 -14.16 19.35 -3.30
CA ALA A 47 -14.93 18.93 -2.14
C ALA A 47 -14.89 19.97 -1.01
N PRO A 48 -15.87 19.96 -0.09
CA PRO A 48 -15.85 20.83 1.07
C PRO A 48 -14.52 20.75 1.83
N ARG A 49 -14.01 21.88 2.31
CA ARG A 49 -12.69 21.97 2.97
C ARG A 49 -12.52 20.94 4.10
N SER A 50 -13.58 20.63 4.85
CA SER A 50 -13.56 19.60 5.90
C SER A 50 -13.28 18.20 5.35
N ILE A 51 -13.89 17.81 4.23
CA ILE A 51 -13.68 16.50 3.59
C ILE A 51 -12.29 16.45 2.97
N THR A 52 -11.89 17.52 2.27
CA THR A 52 -10.56 17.62 1.65
C THR A 52 -9.46 17.45 2.70
N LEU A 53 -9.49 18.20 3.81
CA LEU A 53 -8.54 18.05 4.91
C LEU A 53 -8.46 16.62 5.44
N VAL A 54 -9.62 16.00 5.72
CA VAL A 54 -9.67 14.63 6.25
C VAL A 54 -9.07 13.63 5.26
N VAL A 55 -9.40 13.75 3.97
CA VAL A 55 -8.91 12.82 2.94
C VAL A 55 -7.43 13.07 2.66
N THR A 56 -7.03 14.30 2.33
CA THR A 56 -5.70 14.61 1.81
C THR A 56 -4.64 14.80 2.88
N GLU A 57 -4.98 15.36 4.04
CA GLU A 57 -4.00 15.67 5.09
C GLU A 57 -3.96 14.60 6.19
N TRP A 58 -5.06 13.89 6.46
CA TRP A 58 -5.10 12.92 7.56
C TRP A 58 -5.03 11.47 7.08
N ARG A 59 -5.88 11.09 6.12
CA ARG A 59 -6.00 9.69 5.67
C ARG A 59 -4.98 9.33 4.60
N LEU A 60 -4.83 10.15 3.57
CA LEU A 60 -3.94 9.88 2.44
C LEU A 60 -2.48 9.69 2.87
N PRO A 61 -1.87 10.54 3.73
CA PRO A 61 -0.48 10.35 4.12
C PRO A 61 -0.29 9.05 4.89
N ARG A 62 -1.26 8.67 5.74
CA ARG A 62 -1.23 7.40 6.47
C ARG A 62 -1.28 6.19 5.53
N VAL A 63 -2.18 6.21 4.53
CA VAL A 63 -2.30 5.13 3.54
C VAL A 63 -1.01 5.01 2.72
N LEU A 64 -0.46 6.13 2.27
CA LEU A 64 0.80 6.15 1.54
C LEU A 64 1.95 5.59 2.39
N MET A 65 2.07 6.02 3.64
CA MET A 65 3.10 5.51 4.55
C MET A 65 2.95 4.01 4.82
N ALA A 66 1.73 3.51 5.00
CA ALA A 66 1.48 2.08 5.18
C ALA A 66 1.93 1.26 3.96
N LEU A 67 1.62 1.73 2.74
CA LEU A 67 2.05 1.09 1.51
C LEU A 67 3.57 1.13 1.32
N LEU A 68 4.20 2.30 1.55
CA LEU A 68 5.64 2.47 1.40
C LEU A 68 6.43 1.65 2.42
N ILE A 69 6.05 1.71 3.69
CA ILE A 69 6.70 0.95 4.77
C ILE A 69 6.49 -0.55 4.53
N GLY A 70 5.28 -0.98 4.19
CA GLY A 70 5.00 -2.39 3.88
C GLY A 70 5.83 -2.90 2.70
N ALA A 71 5.97 -2.10 1.64
CA ALA A 71 6.83 -2.43 0.50
C ALA A 71 8.31 -2.51 0.90
N ALA A 72 8.80 -1.55 1.68
CA ALA A 72 10.18 -1.55 2.17
C ALA A 72 10.49 -2.77 3.04
N LEU A 73 9.57 -3.15 3.94
CA LEU A 73 9.68 -4.35 4.76
C LEU A 73 9.65 -5.62 3.91
N GLY A 74 8.76 -5.70 2.93
CA GLY A 74 8.69 -6.83 2.00
C GLY A 74 9.98 -7.01 1.18
N VAL A 75 10.54 -5.91 0.67
CA VAL A 75 11.82 -5.91 -0.07
C VAL A 75 12.97 -6.31 0.86
N SER A 76 13.04 -5.74 2.05
CA SER A 76 14.05 -6.11 3.06
C SER A 76 14.00 -7.60 3.36
N GLY A 77 12.80 -8.15 3.65
CA GLY A 77 12.61 -9.58 3.90
C GLY A 77 13.06 -10.45 2.73
N ALA A 78 12.72 -10.08 1.49
CA ALA A 78 13.16 -10.83 0.29
C ALA A 78 14.69 -10.82 0.12
N ILE A 79 15.36 -9.69 0.41
CA ILE A 79 16.82 -9.58 0.38
C ILE A 79 17.44 -10.48 1.46
N PHE A 80 16.95 -10.41 2.70
CA PHE A 80 17.44 -11.25 3.80
C PHE A 80 17.28 -12.74 3.53
N GLN A 81 16.11 -13.17 3.07
CA GLN A 81 15.84 -14.56 2.70
C GLN A 81 16.78 -15.05 1.59
N SER A 82 17.09 -14.19 0.62
CA SER A 82 18.01 -14.49 -0.48
C SER A 82 19.47 -14.61 0.00
N LEU A 83 19.91 -13.71 0.89
CA LEU A 83 21.27 -13.71 1.44
C LEU A 83 21.53 -14.94 2.32
N MET A 84 20.57 -15.26 3.20
CA MET A 84 20.65 -16.43 4.09
C MET A 84 20.37 -17.75 3.36
N ARG A 85 19.83 -17.67 2.13
CA ARG A 85 19.30 -18.83 1.38
C ARG A 85 18.33 -19.66 2.24
N ASN A 86 17.60 -18.98 3.11
CA ASN A 86 16.66 -19.56 4.06
C ASN A 86 15.34 -18.78 3.98
N PRO A 87 14.24 -19.39 3.51
CA PRO A 87 12.95 -18.72 3.40
C PRO A 87 12.36 -18.30 4.75
N LEU A 88 12.89 -18.82 5.87
CA LEU A 88 12.52 -18.44 7.23
C LEU A 88 13.45 -17.36 7.83
N GLY A 89 14.44 -16.88 7.06
CA GLY A 89 15.34 -15.81 7.50
C GLY A 89 14.58 -14.48 7.61
N SER A 90 14.57 -13.88 8.78
CA SER A 90 14.05 -12.52 9.02
C SER A 90 15.05 -11.69 9.82
N PRO A 91 15.04 -10.35 9.68
CA PRO A 91 15.95 -9.46 10.41
C PRO A 91 15.84 -9.64 11.93
N ASP A 92 14.64 -9.90 12.44
CA ASP A 92 14.35 -10.06 13.87
C ASP A 92 15.09 -11.23 14.52
N VAL A 93 15.39 -12.30 13.77
CA VAL A 93 16.13 -13.48 14.28
C VAL A 93 17.60 -13.15 14.55
N MET A 94 18.13 -12.08 13.95
CA MET A 94 19.53 -11.64 14.14
C MET A 94 19.69 -10.57 15.23
N GLY A 95 18.60 -10.01 15.77
CA GLY A 95 18.63 -9.13 16.94
C GLY A 95 18.84 -7.63 16.65
N PHE A 96 18.32 -7.11 15.54
CA PHE A 96 18.26 -5.67 15.25
C PHE A 96 16.95 -5.04 15.71
#